data_AF-A0A1Q6UF03-F1
#
_entry.id   AF-A0A1Q6UF03-F1
#
_cell.length_a   1.000
_cell.length_b   1.000
_cell.length_c   1.000
_cell.angle_alpha   90.00
_cell.angle_beta   90.00
_cell.angle_gamma   90.00
#
_symmetry.space_group_name_H-M   'P 1'
#
loop_
_entity.id
_entity.type
_entity.pdbx_description
1 polymer ?
#
loop_
_entity_poly.entity_id
_entity_poly.type
_entity_poly.pdbx_seq_one_letter_code
_entity_poly.pdbx_strand_id
1 'polypeptide(L)' 'MIDGFYTAEEIKPLLGIKARPGDLRTLNKYVKNGKLEVFYYSKKIKVYRPILVAISNQEKSIIEDDWVIEK' A
#
# COMPACT_ATOMS: atom_id res chain seq x y z
N MET A 1 10.88 0.91 15.61
CA MET A 1 10.27 0.58 14.31
C MET A 1 11.24 1.04 13.24
N ILE A 2 11.44 0.26 12.17
CA ILE A 2 12.19 0.74 11.00
C ILE A 2 11.20 1.60 10.21
N ASP A 3 11.43 2.90 10.16
CA ASP A 3 10.49 3.86 9.56
C ASP A 3 10.17 3.50 8.09
N GLY A 4 8.88 3.49 7.76
CA GLY A 4 8.38 3.26 6.40
C GLY A 4 8.20 1.80 5.98
N PHE A 5 8.39 0.83 6.88
CA PHE A 5 8.05 -0.58 6.62
C PHE A 5 6.80 -0.99 7.40
N TYR A 6 5.88 -1.63 6.70
CA TYR A 6 4.58 -2.06 7.19
C TYR A 6 4.40 -3.56 7.00
N THR A 7 3.76 -4.22 7.94
CA THR A 7 3.33 -5.61 7.76
C THR A 7 2.21 -5.72 6.72
N ALA A 8 1.90 -6.95 6.31
CA ALA A 8 0.81 -7.21 5.38
C ALA A 8 -0.55 -6.71 5.89
N GLU A 9 -0.76 -6.66 7.21
CA GLU A 9 -2.00 -6.20 7.81
C GLU A 9 -2.09 -4.68 7.84
N GLU A 10 -0.95 -4.01 8.09
CA GLU A 10 -0.87 -2.55 8.14
C GLU A 10 -0.93 -1.92 6.75
N ILE A 11 -0.32 -2.53 5.73
CA ILE A 11 -0.23 -1.90 4.41
C ILE A 11 -1.49 -2.08 3.54
N LYS A 12 -2.28 -3.13 3.77
CA LYS A 12 -3.53 -3.37 3.03
C LYS A 12 -4.52 -2.21 3.15
N PRO A 13 -4.85 -1.69 4.36
CA PRO A 13 -5.75 -0.55 4.48
C PRO A 13 -5.16 0.72 3.84
N LEU A 14 -3.84 0.93 3.92
CA LEU A 14 -3.17 2.06 3.26
C LEU A 14 -3.31 2.03 1.73
N LEU A 15 -3.43 0.83 1.14
CA LEU A 15 -3.64 0.65 -0.29
C LEU A 15 -5.12 0.63 -0.71
N GLY A 16 -6.05 0.76 0.25
CA GLY A 16 -7.49 0.59 0.00
C GLY A 16 -7.89 -0.86 -0.31
N ILE A 17 -7.06 -1.84 0.04
CA ILE A 17 -7.32 -3.26 -0.22
C ILE A 17 -8.06 -3.84 0.98
N LYS A 18 -9.13 -4.61 0.73
CA LYS A 18 -9.83 -5.35 1.77
C LYS A 18 -8.88 -6.33 2.46
N ALA A 19 -8.59 -6.10 3.74
CA ALA A 19 -7.69 -6.93 4.52
C ALA A 19 -8.30 -8.32 4.76
N ARG A 20 -8.01 -9.27 3.87
CA ARG A 20 -8.25 -10.69 4.15
C ARG A 20 -7.02 -11.29 4.82
N PRO A 21 -7.16 -11.94 5.99
CA PRO A 21 -6.07 -12.69 6.63
C PRO A 21 -5.46 -13.69 5.63
N GLY A 22 -4.14 -13.76 5.56
CA GLY A 22 -3.43 -14.70 4.67
C GLY A 22 -3.39 -14.34 3.18
N ASP A 23 -4.15 -13.33 2.71
CA ASP A 23 -4.04 -12.90 1.31
C ASP A 23 -2.76 -12.08 1.08
N LEU A 24 -1.69 -12.77 0.70
CA LEU A 24 -0.43 -12.16 0.24
C LEU A 24 -0.37 -12.07 -1.29
N ARG A 25 -1.33 -12.67 -2.00
CA ARG A 25 -1.34 -12.69 -3.46
C ARG A 25 -1.48 -11.28 -4.01
N THR A 26 -2.36 -10.49 -3.40
CA THR A 26 -2.57 -9.10 -3.78
C THR A 26 -1.30 -8.27 -3.53
N LEU A 27 -0.67 -8.37 -2.36
CA LEU A 27 0.58 -7.64 -2.08
C LEU A 27 1.71 -8.03 -3.04
N ASN A 28 1.88 -9.33 -3.32
CA ASN A 28 2.87 -9.79 -4.30
C ASN A 28 2.61 -9.24 -5.71
N LYS A 29 1.35 -9.03 -6.11
CA LYS A 29 1.02 -8.37 -7.39
C LYS A 29 1.48 -6.92 -7.39
N TYR A 30 1.27 -6.19 -6.29
CA TYR A 30 1.72 -4.81 -6.16
C TYR A 30 3.24 -4.69 -6.15
N VAL A 31 3.94 -5.67 -5.54
CA VAL A 31 5.40 -5.78 -5.60
C VAL A 31 5.87 -6.01 -7.04
N LYS A 32 5.27 -6.97 -7.76
CA LYS A 32 5.60 -7.22 -9.18
C LYS A 32 5.34 -6.01 -10.08
N ASN A 33 4.32 -5.22 -9.76
CA ASN A 33 3.99 -4.00 -10.49
C ASN A 33 4.86 -2.79 -10.10
N GLY A 34 5.85 -2.95 -9.21
CA GLY A 34 6.73 -1.87 -8.78
C GLY A 34 6.02 -0.81 -7.94
N LYS A 35 4.88 -1.14 -7.30
CA LYS A 35 4.15 -0.24 -6.39
C LYS A 35 4.58 -0.39 -4.93
N LEU A 36 5.03 -1.59 -4.57
CA LEU A 36 5.52 -1.94 -3.24
C LEU A 36 6.92 -2.52 -3.34
N GLU A 37 7.76 -2.19 -2.38
CA GLU A 37 8.96 -2.97 -2.06
C GLU A 37 8.61 -3.99 -0.99
N VAL A 38 9.24 -5.16 -1.07
CA VAL A 38 9.15 -6.20 -0.04
C VAL A 38 10.51 -6.42 0.58
N PHE A 39 10.55 -6.47 1.90
CA PHE A 39 11.74 -6.77 2.67
C PHE A 39 11.46 -7.95 3.61
N TYR A 40 12.47 -8.80 3.78
CA TYR A 40 12.38 -9.96 4.67
C TYR A 40 13.06 -9.62 5.99
N TYR A 41 12.25 -9.27 7.00
CA TYR A 41 12.77 -9.05 8.34
C TYR A 41 13.27 -10.36 8.97
N SER A 42 12.63 -11.49 8.64
CA SER A 42 13.06 -12.83 9.01
C SER A 42 12.55 -13.85 7.99
N LYS A 43 12.98 -15.12 8.09
CA LYS A 43 12.53 -16.22 7.21
C LYS A 43 10.99 -16.33 7.14
N LYS A 44 10.29 -15.91 8.20
CA LYS A 44 8.83 -15.96 8.31
C LYS A 44 8.14 -14.59 8.21
N ILE A 45 8.88 -13.49 8.35
CA ILE A 45 8.31 -12.15 8.47
C ILE A 45 8.68 -11.33 7.24
N LYS A 46 7.66 -10.96 6.46
CA LYS A 46 7.77 -10.03 5.34
C LYS A 46 7.17 -8.69 5.75
N VAL A 47 7.89 -7.63 5.46
CA VAL A 47 7.42 -6.24 5.59
C VAL A 47 7.47 -5.59 4.22
N TYR A 48 6.66 -4.55 4.05
CA TYR A 48 6.42 -3.90 2.77
C TYR A 48 6.58 -2.41 2.93
N ARG A 49 7.09 -1.76 1.89
CA ARG A 49 7.22 -0.31 1.84
C ARG A 49 6.54 0.20 0.56
N PRO A 50 5.65 1.20 0.63
CA PRO A 50 5.10 1.80 -0.57
C PRO A 50 6.16 2.69 -1.25
N ILE A 51 6.28 2.56 -2.56
CA ILE A 51 7.17 3.41 -3.36
C ILE A 51 6.42 4.74 -3.58
N LEU A 52 7.02 5.87 -3.20
CA LEU A 52 6.40 7.21 -3.26
C LEU A 52 5.74 7.52 -4.62
N VAL A 53 6.31 7.04 -5.71
CA VAL A 53 5.77 7.19 -7.08
C VAL A 53 4.40 6.50 -7.27
N ALA A 54 4.14 5.44 -6.52
CA ALA A 54 2.87 4.71 -6.60
C ALA A 54 1.76 5.35 -5.76
N ILE A 55 2.11 6.08 -4.70
CA ILE A 55 1.16 6.74 -3.78
C ILE A 55 0.55 7.98 -4.45
N SER A 56 1.33 8.71 -5.26
CA SER A 56 0.86 9.93 -5.95
C SER A 56 -0.32 9.69 -6.90
N ASN A 57 -0.54 8.45 -7.34
CA ASN A 57 -1.66 8.08 -8.20
C ASN A 57 -2.94 7.69 -7.44
N GLN A 58 -2.87 7.44 -6.12
CA GLN A 58 -4.08 7.19 -5.31
C GLN A 58 -4.55 8.45 -4.57
N GLU A 59 -3.65 9.37 -4.19
CA GLU A 59 -4.03 10.64 -3.55
C GLU A 59 -4.77 11.59 -4.51
N LYS A 60 -4.51 11.51 -5.83
CA LYS A 60 -5.27 12.29 -6.82
C LYS A 60 -6.76 11.97 -6.83
N SER A 61 -7.13 10.70 -6.60
CA SER A 61 -8.53 10.27 -6.64
C SER A 61 -9.32 10.62 -5.37
N ILE A 62 -8.67 10.98 -4.27
CA ILE A 62 -9.37 11.35 -3.03
C ILE A 62 -9.62 12.87 -2.97
N ILE A 63 -8.83 13.67 -3.70
CA ILE A 63 -8.93 15.14 -3.67
C ILE A 63 -9.85 15.67 -4.79
N GLU A 64 -10.08 14.92 -5.87
CA GLU A 64 -10.93 15.36 -6.99
C GLU A 64 -12.45 15.25 -6.72
N ASP A 65 -12.89 14.49 -5.71
CA ASP A 65 -14.32 14.37 -5.34
C ASP A 65 -14.81 15.43 -4.33
N ASP A 66 -13.92 16.26 -3.75
CA ASP A 66 -14.27 17.17 -2.64
C ASP A 66 -14.17 18.67 -2.99
N TRP A 67 -14.16 19.02 -4.29
CA TRP A 67 -14.37 20.41 -4.75
C TRP A 67 -15.68 20.52 -5.55
N VAL A 68 -16.81 20.34 -4.86
CA VAL A 68 -18.05 21.02 -5.25
C VAL A 68 -17.85 22.51 -4.95
N ILE A 69 -17.32 23.27 -5.92
CA ILE A 69 -17.60 24.70 -5.97
C ILE A 69 -19.00 24.83 -6.55
N GLU A 70 -20.00 24.92 -5.67
CA GLU A 70 -21.26 25.56 -6.06
C GLU A 70 -20.94 26.95 -6.60
N LYS A 71 -21.38 27.18 -7.84
CA LYS A 71 -21.19 28.43 -8.57
C LYS A 71 -22.43 29.32 -8.42
#